data_AF-A0A1T1BC88-F1
#
_entry.id   AF-A0A1T1BC88-F1
#
_cell.length_a   1.000
_cell.length_b   1.000
_cell.length_c   1.000
_cell.angle_alpha   90.00
_cell.angle_beta   90.00
_cell.angle_gamma   90.00
#
_symmetry.space_group_name_H-M   'P 1'
#
loop_
_entity.id
_entity.type
_entity.pdbx_description
1 polymer ?
#
loop_
_entity_poly.entity_id
_entity_poly.type
_entity_poly.pdbx_seq_one_letter_code
_entity_poly.pdbx_strand_id
1 'polypeptide(L)'
;MSRPLPVIPEPDRTPAIITHLSPLAGLLLPTLGNVLGPLVAWLAFRDRSSALDEQGKEALNFQLSFWLYGLVVGVLAFVLFSAGLIGGAVGAAAGTPDLGALAFLGTFGAFFLFFLPVMAVLGLVPFVFMIVAVVRVSAGQPYRYPLSIRFLR
;
A
#
# COMPACT_ATOMS: atom_id res chain seq x y z
N MET A 1 22.46 -3.18 9.65
CA MET A 1 22.82 -3.09 8.22
C MET A 1 22.07 -4.17 7.46
N SER A 2 21.35 -3.82 6.39
CA SER A 2 20.64 -4.79 5.57
C SER A 2 21.64 -5.48 4.61
N ARG A 3 21.66 -6.82 4.58
CA ARG A 3 22.54 -7.64 3.71
C ARG A 3 22.53 -7.11 2.27
N PRO A 4 23.64 -7.08 1.52
CA PRO A 4 23.61 -6.72 0.09
C PRO A 4 22.64 -7.65 -0.66
N LEU A 5 21.86 -7.12 -1.60
CA LEU A 5 20.98 -7.96 -2.40
C LEU A 5 21.78 -8.68 -3.49
N PRO A 6 21.47 -9.95 -3.80
CA PRO A 6 22.09 -10.66 -4.92
C PRO A 6 21.80 -9.95 -6.24
N VAL A 7 22.79 -9.90 -7.13
CA VAL A 7 22.59 -9.47 -8.52
C VAL A 7 21.65 -10.46 -9.22
N ILE A 8 20.79 -9.96 -10.12
CA ILE A 8 19.79 -10.80 -10.81
C ILE A 8 20.40 -11.29 -12.14
N PRO A 9 20.68 -12.60 -12.28
CA PRO A 9 21.19 -13.17 -13.52
C PRO A 9 20.12 -13.10 -14.62
N GLU A 10 20.54 -13.16 -15.88
CA GLU A 10 19.66 -12.97 -17.04
C GLU A 10 18.40 -13.87 -17.05
N PRO A 11 18.49 -15.18 -16.71
CA PRO A 11 17.32 -16.06 -16.64
C PRO A 11 16.27 -15.65 -15.59
N ASP A 12 16.68 -14.89 -14.57
CA ASP A 12 15.83 -14.49 -13.44
C ASP A 12 15.19 -13.11 -13.64
N ARG A 13 15.61 -12.35 -14.65
CA ARG A 13 15.10 -10.98 -14.87
C ARG A 13 13.61 -10.96 -15.16
N THR A 14 13.13 -11.86 -16.03
CA THR A 14 11.70 -11.95 -16.35
C THR A 14 10.86 -12.35 -15.13
N PRO A 15 11.19 -13.41 -14.37
CA PRO A 15 10.52 -13.70 -13.09
C PRO A 15 10.54 -12.54 -12.09
N ALA A 16 11.64 -11.80 -11.99
CA ALA A 16 11.73 -10.62 -11.13
C ALA A 16 10.78 -9.50 -11.60
N ILE A 17 10.74 -9.20 -12.91
CA ILE A 17 9.79 -8.24 -13.49
C ILE A 17 8.34 -8.66 -13.19
N ILE A 18 8.01 -9.94 -13.39
CA ILE A 18 6.66 -10.46 -13.09
C ILE A 18 6.33 -10.28 -11.61
N THR A 19 7.28 -10.57 -10.72
CA THR A 19 7.14 -10.37 -9.28
C THR A 19 6.81 -8.93 -8.94
N HIS A 20 7.54 -7.97 -9.52
CA HIS A 20 7.29 -6.55 -9.27
C HIS A 20 6.06 -5.99 -9.98
N LEU A 21 5.62 -6.56 -11.11
CA LEU A 21 4.38 -6.15 -11.79
C LEU A 21 3.12 -6.80 -11.23
N SER A 22 3.25 -7.94 -10.57
CA SER A 22 2.13 -8.71 -10.04
C SER A 22 1.19 -7.95 -9.07
N PRO A 23 1.61 -6.88 -8.35
CA PRO A 23 0.67 -6.06 -7.59
C PRO A 23 -0.43 -5.41 -8.44
N LEU A 24 -0.25 -5.31 -9.76
CA LEU A 24 -1.31 -4.88 -10.70
C LEU A 24 -2.53 -5.81 -10.70
N ALA A 25 -2.44 -7.02 -10.16
CA ALA A 25 -3.62 -7.86 -9.90
C ALA A 25 -4.64 -7.16 -8.97
N GLY A 26 -4.22 -6.14 -8.22
CA GLY A 26 -5.12 -5.24 -7.48
C GLY A 26 -6.15 -4.49 -8.34
N LEU A 27 -5.93 -4.39 -9.66
CA LEU A 27 -6.92 -3.83 -10.60
C LEU A 27 -8.08 -4.80 -10.87
N LEU A 28 -7.84 -6.12 -10.78
CA LEU A 28 -8.84 -7.17 -10.99
C LEU A 28 -9.56 -7.54 -9.69
N LEU A 29 -8.79 -7.63 -8.60
CA LEU A 29 -9.27 -7.89 -7.25
C LEU A 29 -8.88 -6.68 -6.38
N PRO A 30 -9.73 -5.64 -6.32
CA PRO A 30 -9.49 -4.48 -5.48
C PRO A 30 -9.13 -4.90 -4.06
N THR A 31 -8.25 -4.13 -3.43
CA THR A 31 -7.73 -4.31 -2.08
C THR A 31 -6.94 -5.59 -1.81
N LEU A 32 -7.17 -6.74 -2.44
CA LEU A 32 -6.42 -7.97 -2.13
C LEU A 32 -5.41 -8.37 -3.21
N GLY A 33 -5.70 -8.08 -4.48
CA GLY A 33 -4.87 -8.49 -5.60
C GLY A 33 -3.45 -7.90 -5.56
N ASN A 34 -3.26 -6.73 -4.96
CA ASN A 34 -1.94 -6.10 -4.82
C ASN A 34 -0.99 -6.87 -3.89
N VAL A 35 -1.51 -7.66 -2.96
CA VAL A 35 -0.71 -8.55 -2.07
C VAL A 35 -0.69 -9.97 -2.61
N LEU A 36 -1.83 -10.46 -3.12
CA LEU A 36 -1.93 -11.82 -3.66
C LEU A 36 -1.09 -12.02 -4.91
N GLY A 37 -1.02 -11.02 -5.79
CA GLY A 37 -0.15 -11.06 -6.97
C GLY A 37 1.32 -11.37 -6.62
N PRO A 38 2.00 -10.54 -5.80
CA PRO A 38 3.38 -10.80 -5.43
C PRO A 38 3.54 -12.04 -4.55
N LEU A 39 2.51 -12.45 -3.81
CA LEU A 39 2.53 -13.72 -3.07
C LEU A 39 2.60 -14.90 -4.02
N VAL A 40 1.72 -14.94 -5.02
CA VAL A 40 1.69 -16.00 -6.03
C VAL A 40 2.99 -15.99 -6.85
N ALA A 41 3.47 -14.82 -7.27
CA ALA A 41 4.72 -14.71 -8.01
C ALA A 41 5.93 -15.16 -7.17
N TRP A 42 6.00 -14.75 -5.89
CA TRP A 42 7.06 -15.21 -4.99
C TRP A 42 7.03 -16.71 -4.81
N LEU A 43 5.86 -17.31 -4.53
CA LEU A 43 5.74 -18.77 -4.40
C LEU A 43 6.10 -19.52 -5.68
N ALA A 44 5.83 -18.96 -6.86
CA ALA A 44 6.16 -19.58 -8.14
C ALA A 44 7.66 -19.53 -8.49
N PHE A 45 8.41 -18.56 -7.94
CA PHE A 45 9.78 -18.27 -8.38
C PHE A 45 10.85 -18.36 -7.28
N ARG A 46 10.47 -18.36 -6.00
CA ARG A 46 11.38 -18.34 -4.84
C ARG A 46 12.44 -19.44 -4.83
N ASP A 47 12.09 -20.63 -5.32
CA ASP A 47 13.00 -21.79 -5.26
C ASP A 47 13.98 -21.84 -6.44
N ARG A 48 13.88 -20.90 -7.40
CA ARG A 48 14.78 -20.84 -8.56
C ARG A 48 16.13 -20.22 -8.22
N SER A 49 16.15 -19.17 -7.41
CA SER A 49 17.38 -18.52 -6.98
C SER A 49 17.18 -17.67 -5.72
N SER A 50 18.28 -17.45 -5.00
CA SER A 50 18.28 -16.54 -3.83
C SER A 50 17.94 -15.10 -4.20
N ALA A 51 18.22 -14.66 -5.44
CA ALA A 51 17.84 -13.34 -5.91
C ALA A 51 16.31 -13.20 -6.00
N LEU A 52 15.63 -14.23 -6.52
CA LEU A 52 14.18 -14.24 -6.67
C LEU A 52 13.44 -14.39 -5.34
N ASP A 53 13.98 -15.17 -4.40
CA ASP A 53 13.44 -15.22 -3.04
C ASP A 53 13.47 -13.83 -2.38
N GLU A 54 14.60 -13.13 -2.47
CA GLU A 54 14.75 -11.79 -1.90
C GLU A 54 13.87 -10.74 -2.59
N GLN A 55 13.79 -10.73 -3.93
CA GLN A 55 12.92 -9.79 -4.65
C GLN A 55 11.43 -10.03 -4.38
N GLY A 56 11.01 -11.30 -4.27
CA GLY A 56 9.63 -11.63 -3.88
C GLY A 56 9.29 -11.17 -2.47
N LYS A 57 10.19 -11.39 -1.50
CA LYS A 57 10.02 -10.85 -0.14
C LYS A 57 9.98 -9.33 -0.11
N GLU A 58 10.84 -8.64 -0.88
CA GLU A 58 10.85 -7.17 -0.94
C GLU A 58 9.53 -6.62 -1.54
N ALA A 59 9.02 -7.22 -2.62
CA ALA A 59 7.73 -6.85 -3.20
C ALA A 59 6.57 -7.09 -2.22
N LEU A 60 6.54 -8.25 -1.56
CA LEU A 60 5.53 -8.59 -0.55
C LEU A 60 5.56 -7.67 0.65
N ASN A 61 6.74 -7.47 1.23
CA ASN A 61 6.94 -6.58 2.38
C ASN A 61 6.46 -5.17 2.07
N PHE A 62 6.78 -4.66 0.88
CA PHE A 62 6.34 -3.34 0.45
C PHE A 62 4.81 -3.23 0.34
N GLN A 63 4.16 -4.20 -0.33
CA GLN A 63 2.71 -4.17 -0.49
C GLN A 63 2.00 -4.32 0.86
N LEU A 64 2.48 -5.20 1.74
CA LEU A 64 1.97 -5.34 3.11
C LEU A 64 2.16 -4.06 3.93
N SER A 65 3.28 -3.35 3.75
CA SER A 65 3.53 -2.08 4.45
C SER A 65 2.52 -1.01 4.04
N PHE A 66 2.31 -0.83 2.73
CA PHE A 66 1.32 0.14 2.25
C PHE A 66 -0.12 -0.26 2.56
N TRP A 67 -0.40 -1.56 2.65
CA TRP A 67 -1.66 -2.07 3.18
C TRP A 67 -1.88 -1.66 4.63
N LEU A 68 -0.85 -1.85 5.47
CA LEU A 68 -0.90 -1.46 6.88
C LEU A 68 -1.06 0.06 7.03
N TYR A 69 -0.32 0.85 6.26
CA TYR A 69 -0.46 2.32 6.26
C TYR A 69 -1.88 2.73 5.86
N GLY A 70 -2.42 2.14 4.79
CA GLY A 70 -3.79 2.36 4.36
C GLY A 70 -4.82 1.98 5.42
N LEU A 71 -4.63 0.84 6.10
CA LEU A 71 -5.50 0.38 7.19
C LEU A 71 -5.52 1.37 8.36
N VAL A 72 -4.34 1.83 8.82
CA VAL A 72 -4.23 2.78 9.93
C VAL A 72 -4.92 4.10 9.59
N VAL A 73 -4.65 4.65 8.40
CA VAL A 73 -5.29 5.91 7.98
C VAL A 73 -6.79 5.71 7.76
N GLY A 74 -7.23 4.57 7.21
CA GLY A 74 -8.64 4.25 7.01
C GLY A 74 -9.42 4.14 8.32
N VAL A 75 -8.85 3.48 9.34
CA VAL A 75 -9.45 3.41 10.68
C VAL A 75 -9.54 4.80 11.31
N LEU A 76 -8.49 5.61 11.21
CA LEU A 76 -8.51 6.99 11.71
C LEU A 76 -9.59 7.82 11.02
N ALA A 77 -9.71 7.70 9.69
CA ALA A 77 -10.73 8.38 8.90
C ALA A 77 -12.13 7.97 9.35
N PHE A 78 -12.36 6.66 9.53
CA PHE A 78 -13.63 6.12 9.99
C PHE A 78 -14.03 6.64 11.37
N VAL A 79 -13.09 6.66 12.33
CA VAL A 79 -13.34 7.15 13.69
C VAL A 79 -13.69 8.64 13.68
N LEU A 80 -12.92 9.48 12.98
CA LEU A 80 -13.16 10.92 12.94
C LEU A 80 -14.46 11.27 12.20
N PHE A 81 -14.75 10.58 11.11
CA PHE A 81 -16.01 10.75 10.38
C PHE A 81 -17.21 10.35 11.26
N SER A 82 -17.11 9.21 11.96
CA SER A 82 -18.15 8.75 12.89
C SER A 82 -18.36 9.73 14.04
N ALA A 83 -17.29 10.30 14.59
CA ALA A 83 -17.36 11.28 15.66
C ALA A 83 -18.12 12.55 15.22
N GLY A 84 -17.89 13.02 14.01
CA GLY A 84 -18.62 14.16 13.46
C GLY A 84 -20.09 13.86 13.15
N LEU A 85 -20.38 12.65 12.67
CA LEU A 85 -21.76 12.20 12.46
C LEU A 85 -22.52 12.13 13.79
N ILE A 86 -21.89 11.58 14.83
CA ILE A 86 -22.45 11.55 16.19
C ILE A 86 -22.62 12.97 16.73
N GLY A 87 -21.62 13.83 16.59
CA GLY A 87 -21.69 15.24 17.01
C GLY A 87 -22.84 15.99 16.31
N GLY A 88 -23.05 15.73 15.02
CA GLY A 88 -24.16 16.26 14.25
C GLY A 88 -25.52 15.83 14.79
N ALA A 89 -25.69 14.53 15.02
CA ALA A 89 -26.93 13.98 15.56
C ALA A 89 -27.21 14.48 16.99
N VAL A 90 -26.20 14.52 17.85
CA VAL A 90 -26.31 15.02 19.23
C VAL A 90 -26.66 16.50 19.27
N GLY A 91 -25.99 17.33 18.46
CA GLY A 91 -26.29 18.77 18.40
C GLY A 91 -27.73 19.03 17.96
N ALA A 92 -28.21 18.31 16.95
CA ALA A 92 -29.61 18.39 16.51
C ALA A 92 -30.59 17.97 17.62
N ALA A 93 -30.33 16.84 18.29
CA ALA A 93 -31.18 16.33 19.37
C ALA A 93 -31.18 17.23 20.62
N ALA A 94 -30.06 17.92 20.89
CA ALA A 94 -29.91 18.83 22.03
C ALA A 94 -30.51 20.23 21.80
N GLY A 95 -31.19 20.48 20.66
CA GLY A 95 -31.74 21.79 20.33
C GLY A 95 -30.68 22.82 19.91
N THR A 96 -29.48 22.37 19.53
CA THR A 96 -28.38 23.22 19.03
C THR A 96 -27.96 22.80 17.61
N PRO A 97 -28.88 22.87 16.62
CA PRO A 97 -28.66 22.34 15.28
C PRO A 97 -27.47 22.99 14.56
N ASP A 98 -27.16 24.26 14.83
CA ASP A 98 -26.01 24.95 14.24
C ASP A 98 -24.68 24.33 14.68
N LEU A 99 -24.55 23.99 15.97
CA LEU A 99 -23.37 23.29 16.49
C LEU A 99 -23.27 21.87 15.94
N GLY A 100 -24.40 21.17 15.79
CA GLY A 100 -24.46 19.86 15.13
C GLY A 100 -24.00 19.93 13.67
N ALA A 101 -24.50 20.92 12.91
CA ALA A 101 -24.11 21.14 11.53
C ALA A 101 -22.61 21.45 11.42
N LEU A 102 -22.05 22.27 12.31
CA LEU A 102 -20.61 22.55 12.33
C LEU A 102 -19.77 21.29 12.63
N ALA A 103 -20.20 20.44 13.57
CA ALA A 103 -19.51 19.19 13.87
C ALA A 103 -19.50 18.22 12.67
N PHE A 104 -20.65 18.04 12.03
CA PHE A 104 -20.76 17.19 10.85
C PHE A 104 -20.01 17.76 9.64
N LEU A 105 -20.27 19.01 9.26
CA LEU A 105 -19.66 19.63 8.09
C LEU A 105 -18.16 19.85 8.27
N GLY A 106 -17.70 20.15 9.49
CA GLY A 106 -16.28 20.31 9.80
C GLY A 106 -15.50 19.01 9.62
N THR A 107 -15.99 17.91 10.18
CA THR A 107 -15.36 16.58 10.00
C THR A 107 -15.50 16.04 8.59
N PHE A 108 -16.65 16.27 7.94
CA PHE A 108 -16.86 15.95 6.53
C PHE A 108 -15.87 16.71 5.65
N GLY A 109 -15.73 18.02 5.83
CA GLY A 109 -14.76 18.84 5.11
C GLY A 109 -13.32 18.39 5.36
N ALA A 110 -12.96 18.11 6.62
CA ALA A 110 -11.64 17.57 6.97
C ALA A 110 -11.36 16.22 6.29
N PHE A 111 -12.38 15.37 6.13
CA PHE A 111 -12.25 14.11 5.39
C PHE A 111 -11.80 14.34 3.95
N PHE A 112 -12.48 15.22 3.21
CA PHE A 112 -12.11 15.50 1.81
C PHE A 112 -10.80 16.29 1.68
N LEU A 113 -10.54 17.24 2.58
CA LEU A 113 -9.36 18.09 2.48
C LEU A 113 -8.07 17.39 2.92
N PHE A 114 -8.15 16.44 3.84
CA PHE A 114 -6.98 15.74 4.38
C PHE A 114 -6.90 14.27 3.96
N PHE A 115 -7.95 13.48 4.24
CA PHE A 115 -7.89 12.03 4.05
C PHE A 115 -7.87 11.64 2.57
N LEU A 116 -8.61 12.33 1.71
CA LEU A 116 -8.65 12.02 0.28
C LEU A 116 -7.27 12.23 -0.39
N PRO A 117 -6.55 13.36 -0.18
CA PRO A 117 -5.18 13.52 -0.66
C PRO A 117 -4.22 12.45 -0.11
N VAL A 118 -4.31 12.12 1.18
CA VAL A 118 -3.46 11.08 1.79
C VAL A 118 -3.73 9.72 1.15
N MET A 119 -5.00 9.34 0.94
CA MET A 119 -5.37 8.11 0.25
C MET A 119 -4.88 8.09 -1.20
N ALA A 120 -4.98 9.21 -1.92
CA ALA A 120 -4.45 9.32 -3.27
C ALA A 120 -2.93 9.11 -3.30
N VAL A 121 -2.19 9.70 -2.35
CA VAL A 121 -0.74 9.50 -2.21
C VAL A 121 -0.41 8.04 -1.89
N LEU A 122 -1.10 7.43 -0.91
CA LEU A 122 -0.90 6.01 -0.57
C LEU A 122 -1.26 5.08 -1.72
N GLY A 123 -2.21 5.47 -2.58
CA GLY A 123 -2.54 4.75 -3.81
C GLY A 123 -1.46 4.90 -4.87
N LEU A 124 -0.93 6.10 -5.11
CA LEU A 124 -0.02 6.41 -6.22
C LEU A 124 1.44 6.05 -5.95
N VAL A 125 1.94 6.25 -4.73
CA VAL A 125 3.35 6.01 -4.37
C VAL A 125 3.78 4.55 -4.65
N PRO A 126 2.96 3.53 -4.32
CA PRO A 126 3.26 2.14 -4.70
C PRO A 126 3.43 1.93 -6.20
N PHE A 127 2.60 2.55 -7.05
CA PHE A 127 2.74 2.42 -8.50
C PHE A 127 4.06 3.02 -9.01
N VAL A 128 4.46 4.17 -8.47
CA VAL A 128 5.74 4.80 -8.86
C VAL A 128 6.91 3.88 -8.49
N PHE A 129 6.98 3.41 -7.24
CA PHE A 129 8.07 2.54 -6.83
C PHE A 129 8.05 1.18 -7.52
N MET A 130 6.86 0.67 -7.87
CA MET A 130 6.70 -0.54 -8.67
C MET A 130 7.34 -0.37 -10.06
N ILE A 131 7.07 0.73 -10.76
CA ILE A 131 7.68 1.01 -12.07
C ILE A 131 9.21 1.11 -11.93
N VAL A 132 9.71 1.82 -10.91
CA VAL A 132 11.16 1.93 -10.67
C VAL A 132 11.77 0.56 -10.39
N ALA A 133 11.09 -0.29 -9.61
CA ALA A 133 11.55 -1.65 -9.33
C ALA A 133 11.70 -2.45 -10.63
N VAL A 134 10.68 -2.43 -11.49
CA VAL A 134 10.69 -3.12 -12.79
C VAL A 134 11.86 -2.65 -13.67
N VAL A 135 12.11 -1.34 -13.74
CA VAL A 135 13.24 -0.78 -14.50
C VAL A 135 14.59 -1.22 -13.94
N ARG A 136 14.73 -1.34 -12.60
CA ARG A 136 15.99 -1.79 -12.00
C ARG A 136 16.23 -3.29 -12.21
N VAL A 137 15.22 -4.12 -11.96
CA VAL A 137 15.38 -5.58 -12.07
C VAL A 137 15.53 -6.04 -13.52
N SER A 138 14.99 -5.30 -14.50
CA SER A 138 15.22 -5.57 -15.92
C SER A 138 16.69 -5.34 -16.33
N ALA A 139 17.38 -4.42 -15.66
CA ALA A 139 18.82 -4.20 -15.80
C ALA A 139 19.68 -5.20 -15.00
N GLY A 140 19.06 -6.19 -14.35
CA GLY A 140 19.73 -7.14 -13.46
C GLY A 140 20.10 -6.57 -12.08
N GLN A 141 19.68 -5.33 -11.79
CA GLN A 141 19.96 -4.66 -10.52
C GLN A 141 18.85 -4.96 -9.51
N PRO A 142 19.16 -5.50 -8.34
CA PRO A 142 18.15 -5.77 -7.34
C PRO A 142 17.55 -4.47 -6.80
N TYR A 143 16.25 -4.49 -6.51
CA TYR A 143 15.54 -3.33 -5.98
C TYR A 143 15.20 -3.50 -4.50
N ARG A 144 15.30 -2.39 -3.75
CA ARG A 144 14.81 -2.27 -2.38
C ARG A 144 13.76 -1.20 -2.33
N TYR A 145 12.58 -1.57 -1.87
CA TYR A 145 11.52 -0.60 -1.70
C TYR A 145 11.81 0.30 -0.49
N PRO A 146 11.74 1.63 -0.66
CA PRO A 146 11.74 2.52 0.49
C PRO A 146 10.43 2.39 1.26
N LEU A 147 10.44 2.75 2.54
CA LEU A 147 9.26 2.71 3.42
C LEU A 147 8.67 1.29 3.62
N SER A 148 9.42 0.23 3.30
CA SER A 148 9.00 -1.16 3.56
C SER A 148 9.38 -1.62 4.98
N ILE A 149 8.45 -2.31 5.61
CA ILE A 149 8.61 -3.04 6.87
C ILE A 149 8.92 -4.49 6.53
N ARG A 150 9.94 -5.08 7.16
CA ARG A 150 10.39 -6.45 6.88
C ARG A 150 9.60 -7.48 7.68
N PHE A 151 8.43 -7.85 7.16
CA PHE A 151 7.61 -8.94 7.71
C PHE A 151 8.24 -10.30 7.41
N LEU A 152 8.62 -10.51 6.14
CA LEU A 152 9.35 -11.68 5.67
C LEU A 152 10.85 -11.37 5.71
N ARG A 153 11.63 -12.27 6.34
CA ARG A 153 13.09 -12.16 6.51
C ARG A 153 13.85 -13.14 5.62
#